data_AF-A0A9X8E1A1-F1
#
_entry.id   AF-A0A9X8E1A1-F1
#
_cell.length_a   1.000
_cell.length_b   1.000
_cell.length_c   1.000
_cell.angle_alpha   90.00
_cell.angle_beta   90.00
_cell.angle_gamma   90.00
#
_symmetry.space_group_name_H-M   'P 1'
#
loop_
_entity.id
_entity.type
_entity.pdbx_description
1 polymer ?
#
loop_
_entity_poly.entity_id
_entity_poly.type
_entity_poly.pdbx_seq_one_letter_code
_entity_poly.pdbx_strand_id
1 'polypeptide(L)'
;MARSRYVSKNKILDIIMANAVLRQDGTPSASRTAARLLRRKEQLVQQVWKEFIQRSTTTTKPQASRDMSHRTRLPVTSDLAKIIQEFVRHRRQDRQRTVAKDVAYFLRSENRLDFDPESDSSTQAAYCSTQRALAKLGYKRGKKKRGLGLRMSDDNIQHRDMYVSEM
;
A
#
# COMPACT_ATOMS: atom_id res chain seq x y z
N MET A 1 6.91 21.58 11.99
CA MET A 1 6.41 20.29 12.57
C MET A 1 4.91 20.19 12.38
N ALA A 2 4.44 19.37 11.43
CA ALA A 2 3.01 19.17 11.20
C ALA A 2 2.35 18.44 12.39
N ARG A 3 1.25 18.97 12.93
CA ARG A 3 0.51 18.32 14.02
C ARG A 3 -0.23 17.10 13.46
N SER A 4 0.00 15.93 14.06
CA SER A 4 -0.72 14.70 13.73
C SER A 4 -2.23 14.93 13.84
N ARG A 5 -2.97 14.41 12.85
CA ARG A 5 -4.44 14.45 12.79
C ARG A 5 -5.09 13.59 13.90
N TYR A 6 -4.32 12.73 14.55
CA TYR A 6 -4.77 11.79 15.58
C TYR A 6 -4.14 12.11 16.95
N VAL A 7 -4.93 11.92 18.01
CA VAL A 7 -4.50 12.07 19.39
C VAL A 7 -4.08 10.69 19.92
N SER A 8 -2.82 10.57 20.34
CA SER A 8 -2.28 9.33 20.89
C SER A 8 -2.91 8.99 22.25
N LYS A 9 -2.99 7.71 22.61
CA LYS A 9 -3.55 7.22 23.88
C LYS A 9 -3.03 7.97 25.10
N ASN A 10 -1.71 8.17 25.21
CA ASN A 10 -1.11 8.89 26.34
C ASN A 10 -1.65 10.32 26.46
N LYS A 11 -1.84 11.01 25.33
CA LYS A 11 -2.38 12.38 25.31
C LYS A 11 -3.86 12.43 25.68
N ILE A 12 -4.61 11.36 25.41
CA ILE A 12 -6.00 11.24 25.85
C ILE A 12 -6.04 11.07 27.37
N LEU A 13 -5.16 10.25 27.94
CA LEU A 13 -5.03 10.08 29.38
C LEU A 13 -4.63 11.39 30.08
N ASP A 14 -3.65 12.12 29.53
CA ASP A 14 -3.26 13.43 30.05
C ASP A 14 -4.44 14.42 30.07
N ILE A 15 -5.28 14.40 29.02
CA ILE A 15 -6.50 15.22 28.94
C ILE A 15 -7.50 14.81 30.03
N ILE A 16 -7.73 13.52 30.24
CA ILE A 16 -8.67 13.03 31.26
C ILE A 16 -8.17 13.41 32.66
N MET A 17 -6.90 13.11 32.97
CA MET A 17 -6.30 13.38 34.28
C MET A 17 -6.32 14.87 34.60
N ALA A 18 -5.87 15.72 33.68
CA ALA A 18 -5.86 17.16 33.91
C ALA A 18 -7.27 17.72 34.15
N ASN A 19 -8.27 17.24 33.39
CA ASN A 19 -9.64 17.72 33.53
C ASN A 19 -10.32 17.18 34.81
N ALA A 20 -9.94 15.98 35.27
CA ALA A 20 -10.42 15.41 36.52
C ALA A 20 -9.90 16.19 37.74
N VAL A 21 -8.59 16.45 37.79
CA VAL A 21 -7.95 17.23 38.87
C VAL A 21 -8.55 18.63 38.94
N LEU A 22 -8.64 19.34 37.81
CA LEU A 22 -9.20 20.69 37.80
C LEU A 22 -10.66 20.77 38.24
N ARG A 23 -11.43 19.69 38.03
CA ARG A 23 -12.82 19.61 38.51
C ARG A 23 -12.90 19.26 39.99
N GLN A 24 -11.98 18.44 40.49
CA GLN A 24 -11.84 18.16 41.91
C GLN A 24 -11.48 19.43 42.69
N ASP A 25 -10.62 20.28 42.13
CA ASP A 25 -10.21 21.56 42.70
C ASP A 25 -11.28 22.67 42.57
N GLY A 26 -12.46 22.36 42.03
CA GLY A 26 -13.56 23.33 41.87
C GLY A 26 -13.28 24.44 40.84
N THR A 27 -12.32 24.24 39.92
CA THR A 27 -11.92 25.28 38.97
C THR A 27 -13.06 25.62 38.00
N PRO A 28 -13.49 26.89 37.90
CA PRO A 28 -14.47 27.30 36.91
C PRO A 28 -13.92 27.09 35.50
N SER A 29 -14.72 26.52 34.60
CA SER A 29 -14.30 26.18 33.23
C SER A 29 -13.08 25.24 33.13
N ALA A 30 -13.03 24.20 33.97
CA ALA A 30 -11.96 23.19 34.00
C ALA A 30 -11.47 22.72 32.60
N SER A 31 -12.39 22.45 31.65
CA SER A 31 -12.03 22.05 30.29
C SER A 31 -11.21 23.09 29.52
N ARG A 32 -11.46 24.39 29.75
CA ARG A 32 -10.72 25.49 29.13
C ARG A 32 -9.32 25.63 29.74
N THR A 33 -9.22 25.47 31.06
CA THR A 33 -7.94 25.50 31.77
C THR A 33 -7.07 24.30 31.37
N ALA A 34 -7.64 23.10 31.31
CA ALA A 34 -6.98 21.90 30.79
C ALA A 34 -6.51 22.09 29.35
N ALA A 35 -7.34 22.70 28.49
CA ALA A 35 -6.97 22.97 27.10
C ALA A 35 -5.76 23.92 26.98
N ARG A 36 -5.69 24.95 27.85
CA ARG A 36 -4.54 25.87 27.92
C ARG A 36 -3.28 25.14 28.39
N LEU A 37 -3.37 24.37 29.48
CA LEU A 37 -2.23 23.60 30.04
C LEU A 37 -1.65 22.61 29.02
N LEU A 38 -2.52 21.88 28.32
CA LEU A 38 -2.13 20.85 27.35
C LEU A 38 -1.85 21.41 25.96
N ARG A 39 -2.01 22.73 25.76
CA ARG A 39 -1.92 23.43 24.46
C ARG A 39 -2.78 22.76 23.38
N ARG A 40 -4.02 22.41 23.74
CA ARG A 40 -5.01 21.75 22.87
C ARG A 40 -6.23 22.63 22.63
N LYS A 41 -7.03 22.26 21.63
CA LYS A 41 -8.33 22.89 21.39
C LYS A 41 -9.30 22.50 22.48
N GLU A 42 -10.07 23.45 23.00
CA GLU A 42 -11.08 23.23 24.05
C GLU A 42 -12.13 22.18 23.62
N GLN A 43 -12.57 22.24 22.36
CA GLN A 43 -13.52 21.27 21.78
C GLN A 43 -13.04 19.82 21.91
N LEU A 44 -11.74 19.56 21.72
CA LEU A 44 -11.18 18.22 21.85
C LEU A 44 -11.24 17.73 23.30
N VAL A 45 -10.92 18.60 24.25
CA VAL A 45 -10.94 18.28 25.68
C VAL A 45 -12.37 17.97 26.14
N GLN A 46 -13.34 18.78 25.70
CA GLN A 46 -14.76 18.54 25.98
C GLN A 46 -15.26 17.23 25.37
N GLN A 47 -14.89 16.95 24.12
CA GLN A 47 -15.26 15.71 23.45
C GLN A 47 -14.70 14.48 24.18
N VAL A 48 -13.40 14.47 24.47
CA VAL A 48 -12.73 13.38 25.19
C VAL A 48 -13.36 13.16 26.57
N TRP A 49 -13.65 14.25 27.29
CA TRP A 49 -14.28 14.18 28.60
C TRP A 49 -15.70 13.62 28.55
N LYS A 50 -16.50 14.05 27.57
CA LYS A 50 -17.86 13.54 27.33
C LYS A 50 -17.84 12.04 27.00
N GLU A 51 -16.96 11.62 26.11
CA GLU A 51 -16.79 10.21 25.74
C GLU A 51 -16.35 9.36 26.94
N PHE A 52 -15.44 9.89 27.78
CA PHE A 52 -14.98 9.21 29.00
C PHE A 52 -16.11 9.00 30.01
N ILE A 53 -16.91 10.04 30.31
CA ILE A 53 -18.06 9.91 31.24
C ILE A 53 -19.10 8.93 30.70
N GLN A 54 -19.38 8.97 29.39
CA GLN A 54 -20.47 8.18 28.82
C GLN A 54 -20.12 6.69 28.66
N ARG A 55 -18.87 6.36 28.33
CA ARG A 55 -18.48 5.00 27.92
C ARG A 55 -17.42 4.37 28.82
N SER A 56 -16.89 5.09 29.81
CA SER A 56 -15.71 4.71 30.62
C SER A 56 -14.45 4.32 29.82
N THR A 57 -14.50 4.52 28.49
CA THR A 57 -13.50 4.07 27.52
C THR A 57 -13.44 5.10 26.41
N THR A 58 -12.24 5.52 26.01
CA THR A 58 -12.03 6.48 24.92
C THR A 58 -11.63 5.76 23.64
N THR A 59 -12.49 5.83 22.62
CA THR A 59 -12.21 5.25 21.30
C THR A 59 -11.13 6.08 20.63
N THR A 60 -9.88 5.66 20.77
CA THR A 60 -8.83 6.16 19.88
C THR A 60 -9.20 5.65 18.50
N LYS A 61 -9.55 6.54 17.54
CA LYS A 61 -9.77 6.11 16.15
C LYS A 61 -8.58 5.26 15.76
N PRO A 62 -8.77 3.97 15.39
CA PRO A 62 -7.66 3.10 15.12
C PRO A 62 -6.80 3.78 14.06
N GLN A 63 -5.56 4.07 14.43
CA GLN A 63 -4.57 4.46 13.44
C GLN A 63 -4.60 3.33 12.42
N ALA A 64 -4.89 3.64 11.16
CA ALA A 64 -4.82 2.67 10.08
C ALA A 64 -3.49 1.93 10.27
N SER A 65 -3.59 0.64 10.63
CA SER A 65 -2.44 -0.15 11.00
C SER A 65 -1.46 -0.03 9.84
N ARG A 66 -0.29 0.55 10.09
CA ARG A 66 0.79 0.61 9.09
C ARG A 66 1.11 -0.80 8.58
N ASP A 67 0.78 -1.80 9.37
CA ASP A 67 1.11 -3.21 9.24
C ASP A 67 0.44 -3.89 8.03
N MET A 68 -0.82 -3.55 7.72
CA MET A 68 -1.50 -4.17 6.56
C MET A 68 -0.86 -3.81 5.22
N SER A 69 -0.09 -2.72 5.16
CA SER A 69 0.61 -2.31 3.93
C SER A 69 1.92 -3.05 3.67
N HIS A 70 2.44 -3.77 4.68
CA HIS A 70 3.74 -4.42 4.62
C HIS A 70 3.67 -5.91 4.29
N ARG A 71 2.61 -6.61 4.67
CA ARG A 71 2.54 -8.08 4.53
C ARG A 71 2.68 -8.58 3.09
N THR A 72 2.09 -7.88 2.12
CA THR A 72 2.18 -8.24 0.70
C THR A 72 3.27 -7.48 -0.04
N ARG A 73 4.03 -6.58 0.61
CA ARG A 73 4.96 -5.68 -0.07
C ARG A 73 6.37 -6.26 -0.08
N LEU A 74 6.82 -6.68 -1.26
CA LEU A 74 8.16 -7.23 -1.44
C LEU A 74 9.23 -6.17 -1.18
N PRO A 75 10.13 -6.36 -0.21
CA PRO A 75 11.29 -5.51 -0.06
C PRO A 75 12.24 -5.78 -1.22
N VAL A 76 12.65 -4.73 -1.95
CA VAL A 76 13.62 -4.87 -3.04
C VAL A 76 15.01 -4.93 -2.42
N THR A 77 15.42 -6.12 -2.00
CA THR A 77 16.77 -6.42 -1.51
C THR A 77 17.65 -6.97 -2.64
N SER A 78 18.98 -6.91 -2.47
CA SER A 78 19.91 -7.48 -3.44
C SER A 78 19.72 -8.99 -3.62
N ASP A 79 19.43 -9.71 -2.54
CA ASP A 79 19.15 -11.16 -2.55
C ASP A 79 17.91 -11.48 -3.42
N LEU A 80 16.79 -10.78 -3.17
CA LEU A 80 15.57 -10.95 -3.96
C LEU A 80 15.81 -10.63 -5.44
N ALA A 81 16.61 -9.60 -5.73
CA ALA A 81 16.96 -9.23 -7.10
C ALA A 81 17.71 -10.37 -7.82
N LYS A 82 18.70 -10.99 -7.16
CA LYS A 82 19.46 -12.12 -7.72
C LYS A 82 18.56 -13.32 -7.99
N ILE A 83 17.69 -13.66 -7.04
CA ILE A 83 16.74 -14.78 -7.15
C ILE A 83 15.79 -14.58 -8.34
N ILE A 84 15.20 -13.39 -8.46
CA ILE A 84 14.31 -13.04 -9.59
C ILE A 84 15.09 -13.07 -10.91
N GLN A 85 16.31 -12.53 -10.92
CA GLN A 85 17.15 -12.50 -12.12
C GLN A 85 17.47 -13.90 -12.62
N GLU A 86 17.84 -14.81 -11.72
CA GLU A 86 18.17 -16.20 -12.07
C GLU A 86 16.96 -16.96 -12.61
N PHE A 87 15.79 -16.79 -11.96
CA PHE A 87 14.53 -17.35 -12.46
C PHE A 87 14.19 -16.86 -13.87
N VAL A 88 14.30 -15.54 -14.11
CA VAL A 88 14.04 -14.96 -15.43
C VAL A 88 15.08 -15.42 -16.45
N ARG A 89 16.34 -15.62 -16.04
CA ARG A 89 17.42 -16.11 -16.91
C ARG A 89 17.12 -17.53 -17.39
N HIS A 90 16.73 -18.43 -16.49
CA HIS A 90 16.33 -19.81 -16.85
C HIS A 90 15.15 -19.82 -17.82
N ARG A 91 14.07 -19.10 -17.50
CA ARG A 91 12.90 -19.02 -18.38
C ARG A 91 13.22 -18.46 -19.77
N ARG A 92 14.19 -17.53 -19.88
CA ARG A 92 14.67 -17.01 -21.16
C ARG A 92 15.42 -18.06 -21.98
N GLN A 93 16.22 -18.92 -21.34
CA GLN A 93 16.91 -20.03 -22.02
C GLN A 93 15.88 -20.98 -22.65
N ASP A 94 14.81 -21.28 -21.92
CA ASP A 94 13.72 -22.13 -22.40
C ASP A 94 12.74 -21.41 -23.35
N ARG A 95 13.03 -20.15 -23.70
CA ARG A 95 12.17 -19.27 -24.53
C ARG A 95 10.73 -19.15 -23.99
N GLN A 96 10.56 -19.31 -22.69
CA GLN A 96 9.26 -19.22 -22.03
C GLN A 96 8.91 -17.76 -21.74
N ARG A 97 7.65 -17.40 -21.99
CA ARG A 97 7.13 -16.07 -21.64
C ARG A 97 6.98 -15.97 -20.12
N THR A 98 7.67 -15.01 -19.51
CA THR A 98 7.57 -14.72 -18.08
C THR A 98 6.67 -13.52 -17.80
N VAL A 99 5.66 -13.70 -16.96
CA VAL A 99 4.73 -12.67 -16.48
C VAL A 99 4.91 -12.49 -14.96
N ALA A 100 4.49 -11.33 -14.43
CA ALA A 100 4.52 -11.07 -12.99
C ALA A 100 3.78 -12.12 -12.15
N LYS A 101 2.78 -12.81 -12.73
CA LYS A 101 2.10 -13.94 -12.08
C LYS A 101 3.06 -15.10 -11.81
N ASP A 102 3.83 -15.49 -12.83
CA ASP A 102 4.80 -16.59 -12.73
C ASP A 102 5.87 -16.29 -11.67
N VAL A 103 6.35 -15.04 -11.64
CA VAL A 103 7.30 -14.58 -10.62
C VAL A 103 6.67 -14.61 -9.22
N ALA A 104 5.41 -14.21 -9.07
CA ALA A 104 4.74 -14.24 -7.77
C ALA A 104 4.58 -15.66 -7.23
N TYR A 105 4.19 -16.63 -8.08
CA TYR A 105 4.12 -18.04 -7.69
C TYR A 105 5.49 -18.63 -7.35
N PHE A 106 6.54 -18.26 -8.09
CA PHE A 106 7.91 -18.66 -7.77
C PHE A 106 8.38 -18.08 -6.42
N LEU A 107 8.12 -16.80 -6.16
CA LEU A 107 8.47 -16.19 -4.87
C LEU A 107 7.69 -16.80 -3.70
N ARG A 108 6.49 -17.30 -3.96
CA ARG A 108 5.71 -18.05 -2.98
C ARG A 108 6.30 -19.45 -2.72
N SER A 109 6.71 -20.19 -3.74
CA SER A 109 7.37 -21.50 -3.53
C SER A 109 8.68 -21.38 -2.76
N GLU A 110 9.38 -20.26 -2.90
CA GLU A 110 10.59 -19.91 -2.15
C GLU A 110 10.32 -19.30 -0.75
N ASN A 111 9.05 -19.27 -0.30
CA ASN A 111 8.62 -18.65 0.96
C ASN A 111 9.02 -17.16 1.13
N ARG A 112 9.23 -16.43 0.03
CA ARG A 112 9.57 -15.01 0.03
C ARG A 112 8.34 -14.09 -0.11
N LEU A 113 7.22 -14.63 -0.59
CA LEU A 113 5.95 -13.93 -0.74
C LEU A 113 4.79 -14.80 -0.25
N ASP A 114 4.20 -14.42 0.88
CA ASP A 114 3.01 -15.09 1.42
C ASP A 114 1.74 -14.48 0.81
N PHE A 115 0.96 -15.31 0.13
CA PHE A 115 -0.38 -14.97 -0.33
C PHE A 115 -1.24 -16.22 -0.52
N ASP A 116 -2.49 -16.13 -0.10
CA ASP A 116 -3.54 -17.12 -0.33
C ASP A 116 -4.00 -17.07 -1.81
N PRO A 117 -3.95 -18.19 -2.58
CA PRO A 117 -4.37 -18.23 -3.97
C PRO A 117 -5.90 -18.31 -4.11
N GLU A 118 -6.61 -18.76 -3.07
CA GLU A 118 -8.07 -18.87 -3.06
C GLU A 118 -8.72 -17.50 -2.85
N SER A 119 -7.98 -16.56 -2.25
CA SER A 119 -8.41 -15.18 -2.08
C SER A 119 -7.97 -14.30 -3.25
N ASP A 120 -8.94 -13.86 -4.06
CA ASP A 120 -8.72 -12.91 -5.16
C ASP A 120 -8.02 -11.62 -4.71
N SER A 121 -8.41 -11.10 -3.55
CA SER A 121 -7.83 -9.87 -2.98
C SER A 121 -6.35 -10.05 -2.63
N SER A 122 -6.02 -11.14 -1.95
CA SER A 122 -4.65 -11.51 -1.58
C SER A 122 -3.79 -11.72 -2.82
N THR A 123 -4.29 -12.48 -3.78
CA THR A 123 -3.62 -12.77 -5.05
C THR A 123 -3.35 -11.51 -5.86
N GLN A 124 -4.33 -10.62 -5.98
CA GLN A 124 -4.17 -9.36 -6.70
C GLN A 124 -3.15 -8.44 -6.00
N ALA A 125 -3.16 -8.38 -4.67
CA ALA A 125 -2.17 -7.62 -3.92
C ALA A 125 -0.74 -8.14 -4.15
N ALA A 126 -0.56 -9.46 -4.17
CA ALA A 126 0.72 -10.12 -4.47
C ALA A 126 1.22 -9.80 -5.89
N TYR A 127 0.34 -9.84 -6.90
CA TYR A 127 0.68 -9.46 -8.27
C TYR A 127 1.08 -8.00 -8.39
N CYS A 128 0.32 -7.08 -7.80
CA CYS A 128 0.65 -5.66 -7.79
C CYS A 128 2.00 -5.39 -7.10
N SER A 129 2.29 -6.09 -6.00
CA SER A 129 3.57 -5.99 -5.31
C SER A 129 4.74 -6.47 -6.17
N THR A 130 4.59 -7.64 -6.78
CA THR A 130 5.59 -8.23 -7.70
C THR A 130 5.83 -7.33 -8.90
N GLN A 131 4.79 -6.77 -9.51
CA GLN A 131 4.92 -5.80 -10.60
C GLN A 131 5.72 -4.56 -10.19
N ARG A 132 5.49 -4.02 -8.99
CA ARG A 132 6.25 -2.87 -8.48
C ARG A 132 7.71 -3.23 -8.21
N ALA A 133 7.98 -4.41 -7.67
CA ALA A 133 9.35 -4.88 -7.46
C ALA A 133 10.09 -5.05 -8.80
N LEU A 134 9.46 -5.71 -9.78
CA LEU A 134 10.00 -5.89 -11.12
C LEU A 134 10.29 -4.54 -11.82
N ALA A 135 9.38 -3.57 -11.70
CA ALA A 135 9.57 -2.24 -12.27
C ALA A 135 10.79 -1.53 -11.64
N LYS A 136 11.00 -1.66 -10.32
CA LYS A 136 12.17 -1.11 -9.63
C LYS A 136 13.47 -1.79 -10.04
N LEU A 137 13.44 -3.08 -10.38
CA LEU A 137 14.57 -3.83 -10.92
C LEU A 137 14.82 -3.56 -12.42
N GLY A 138 14.03 -2.70 -13.05
CA GLY A 138 14.18 -2.32 -14.46
C GLY A 138 13.51 -3.26 -15.46
N TYR A 139 12.75 -4.26 -15.01
CA TYR A 139 12.00 -5.13 -15.92
C TYR A 139 10.83 -4.38 -16.54
N LYS A 140 10.78 -4.39 -17.88
CA LYS A 140 9.70 -3.76 -18.63
C LYS A 140 8.52 -4.72 -18.79
N ARG A 141 7.31 -4.18 -18.71
CA ARG A 141 6.11 -4.92 -19.08
C ARG A 141 6.17 -5.25 -20.58
N GLY A 142 6.05 -6.53 -20.92
CA GLY A 142 5.94 -6.94 -22.31
C GLY A 142 4.73 -6.27 -22.97
N LYS A 143 4.91 -5.73 -24.18
CA LYS A 143 3.79 -5.24 -24.98
C LYS A 143 2.86 -6.43 -25.24
N LYS A 144 1.56 -6.28 -24.97
CA LYS A 144 0.57 -7.24 -25.48
C LYS A 144 0.75 -7.20 -27.00
N LYS A 145 1.12 -8.32 -27.62
CA LYS A 145 0.94 -8.44 -29.07
C LYS A 145 -0.55 -8.16 -29.28
N ARG A 146 -0.91 -6.98 -29.81
CA ARG A 146 -2.20 -6.85 -30.49
C ARG A 146 -2.22 -8.03 -31.44
N GLY A 147 -3.33 -8.78 -31.46
CA GLY A 147 -3.38 -10.07 -32.15
C GLY A 147 -2.63 -9.98 -33.47
N LEU A 148 -1.87 -11.02 -33.80
CA LEU A 148 -1.38 -11.21 -35.16
C LEU A 148 -2.62 -11.36 -36.05
N GLY A 149 -3.33 -10.27 -36.28
CA GLY A 149 -4.32 -10.20 -37.32
C GLY A 149 -3.55 -10.51 -38.58
N LEU A 150 -3.96 -11.54 -39.30
CA LEU A 150 -3.48 -11.84 -40.65
C LEU A 150 -3.63 -10.65 -41.61
N ARG A 151 -4.26 -9.55 -41.16
CA ARG A 151 -4.38 -8.29 -41.86
C ARG A 151 -3.03 -7.57 -41.88
N MET A 152 -2.47 -7.42 -43.08
CA MET A 152 -1.32 -6.56 -43.32
C MET A 152 -1.62 -5.13 -42.86
N SER A 153 -0.60 -4.39 -42.39
CA SER A 153 -0.75 -2.96 -42.13
C SER A 153 -1.05 -2.22 -43.43
N ASP A 154 -1.73 -1.07 -43.34
CA ASP A 154 -2.06 -0.25 -44.51
C ASP A 154 -0.80 0.16 -45.28
N ASP A 155 0.31 0.45 -44.58
CA ASP A 155 1.62 0.71 -45.19
C ASP A 155 2.12 -0.47 -46.05
N ASN A 156 1.94 -1.71 -45.57
CA ASN A 156 2.38 -2.90 -46.30
C ASN A 156 1.47 -3.18 -47.51
N ILE A 157 0.18 -2.85 -47.42
CA ILE A 157 -0.76 -2.91 -48.56
C ILE A 157 -0.30 -1.92 -49.63
N GLN A 158 0.03 -0.68 -49.24
CA GLN A 158 0.50 0.35 -50.16
C GLN A 158 1.81 -0.04 -50.84
N HIS A 159 2.78 -0.60 -50.09
CA HIS A 159 4.02 -1.12 -50.67
C HIS A 159 3.80 -2.29 -51.62
N ARG A 160 2.88 -3.20 -51.32
CA ARG A 160 2.49 -4.29 -52.23
C ARG A 160 1.87 -3.73 -53.51
N ASP A 161 0.93 -2.80 -53.38
CA ASP A 161 0.21 -2.25 -54.53
C ASP A 161 1.14 -1.44 -55.43
N MET A 162 2.10 -0.69 -54.85
CA MET A 162 3.20 -0.08 -55.61
C MET A 162 4.02 -1.11 -56.37
N TYR A 163 4.48 -2.17 -55.70
CA TYR A 163 5.29 -3.22 -56.33
C TYR A 163 4.54 -3.94 -57.46
N VAL A 164 3.24 -4.18 -57.31
CA VAL A 164 2.39 -4.79 -58.34
C VAL A 164 2.14 -3.83 -59.51
N SER A 165 2.12 -2.52 -59.28
CA SER A 165 1.94 -1.52 -60.34
C SER A 165 3.20 -1.23 -61.16
N GLU A 166 4.38 -1.54 -60.61
CA GLU A 166 5.70 -1.36 -61.25
C GLU A 166 6.15 -2.62 -62.04
N MET A 167 5.36 -3.69 -62.02
CA MET A 167 5.52 -4.92 -62.80
C MET A 167 4.56 -4.94 -63.99
#